data_AF-A0A0F9BR17-F1
#
_entry.id   AF-A0A0F9BR17-F1
#
_cell.length_a   1.000
_cell.length_b   1.000
_cell.length_c   1.000
_cell.angle_alpha   90.00
_cell.angle_beta   90.00
_cell.angle_gamma   90.00
#
_symmetry.space_group_name_H-M   'P 1'
#
loop_
_entity.id
_entity.type
_entity.pdbx_description
1 polymer ?
#
loop_
_entity_poly.entity_id
_entity_poly.type
_entity_poly.pdbx_seq_one_letter_code
_entity_poly.pdbx_strand_id
1 'polypeptide(L)'
;NTLVQGLETKEIRYLTKKERRTETGKRVAIAEKVKDEIFKDTNDIDTANAISKRMMAGKMPAATFEAFSDEQFSRSDWKALRLSVFQSDLLYWEQDHATSALHKLEQGLLPTVSEMGELSKVLGERETLVGFAVLGQKQPGIVARFLINMLNAPTTLKTTFDISLTGRQGWITAVRYPKEWTRAFITSHKVFWGNSEAARKRADLILKDQQTRHYAPLAKEHKVRANTLDGGIDSRQELFHAQWLKKVPYFGRWVAASERAAVVGMNQLRNDIFDSTVEKWEGQNKTSEDYDRLAKMVNISTGVGHGKKVQDLVPYLNAPFFSFSYNISRFQLIGEFIKSVADPAVVAVQRLGGKKTRVSPVSPLIAAEVVAFVGAGLIALTIAEKMGAEVEWNPESSDFLAMKFGRQRIDVWAGFRQISVMVAQLATGKGKSLRSGEIYTKSRLATVLRFVQGKLAPLPGLGVEILNKKTFLGEPLPDEPVIE
;
A
#
# COMPACT_ATOMS: atom_id res chain seq x y z
N ASN A 1 -7.42 -17.79 4.03
CA ASN A 1 -7.30 -19.18 3.55
C ASN A 1 -7.08 -19.13 2.04
N THR A 2 -6.03 -19.83 1.59
CA THR A 2 -5.81 -20.42 0.24
C THR A 2 -5.62 -19.61 -1.05
N LEU A 3 -5.45 -18.28 -1.07
CA LEU A 3 -5.05 -17.58 -2.33
C LEU A 3 -3.67 -16.90 -2.30
N VAL A 4 -3.08 -16.66 -1.13
CA VAL A 4 -1.72 -16.06 -1.02
C VAL A 4 -0.74 -16.94 -0.23
N GLN A 5 -1.25 -17.95 0.49
CA GLN A 5 -0.41 -18.93 1.22
C GLN A 5 0.05 -20.12 0.36
N GLY A 6 -0.41 -20.23 -0.89
CA GLY A 6 -0.11 -21.39 -1.76
C GLY A 6 1.01 -21.18 -2.79
N LEU A 7 1.53 -19.96 -2.98
CA LEU A 7 2.67 -19.74 -3.85
C LEU A 7 3.96 -19.84 -3.03
N GLU A 8 4.24 -21.05 -2.55
CA GLU A 8 5.56 -21.37 -2.01
C GLU A 8 6.60 -21.22 -3.14
N THR A 9 7.19 -20.03 -3.26
CA THR A 9 8.36 -19.78 -4.10
C THR A 9 9.50 -20.78 -3.85
N LYS A 10 9.52 -21.45 -2.69
CA LYS A 10 10.40 -22.60 -2.39
C LYS A 10 9.97 -23.87 -3.11
N GLU A 11 8.69 -24.23 -3.06
CA GLU A 11 8.11 -25.39 -3.72
C GLU A 11 8.18 -25.24 -5.24
N ILE A 12 7.87 -24.06 -5.77
CA ILE A 12 7.98 -23.75 -7.20
C ILE A 12 9.46 -23.75 -7.65
N ARG A 13 10.39 -23.19 -6.85
CA ARG A 13 11.84 -23.34 -7.12
C ARG A 13 12.29 -24.80 -7.05
N TYR A 14 11.79 -25.56 -6.08
CA TYR A 14 12.14 -26.96 -5.89
C TYR A 14 11.66 -27.80 -7.07
N LEU A 15 10.41 -27.62 -7.51
CA LEU A 15 9.82 -28.27 -8.66
C LEU A 15 10.54 -27.88 -9.95
N THR A 16 10.79 -26.59 -10.19
CA THR A 16 11.58 -26.12 -11.35
C THR A 16 12.99 -26.72 -11.34
N LYS A 17 13.66 -26.70 -10.19
CA LYS A 17 15.03 -27.24 -10.05
C LYS A 17 15.03 -28.76 -10.21
N LYS A 18 13.98 -29.46 -9.74
CA LYS A 18 13.80 -30.90 -9.88
C LYS A 18 13.56 -31.26 -11.35
N GLU A 19 12.64 -30.60 -12.03
CA GLU A 19 12.34 -30.82 -13.45
C GLU A 19 13.52 -30.47 -14.34
N ARG A 20 14.19 -29.34 -14.12
CA ARG A 20 15.42 -29.00 -14.83
C ARG A 20 16.53 -30.00 -14.56
N ARG A 21 16.70 -30.47 -13.32
CA ARG A 21 17.69 -31.51 -12.99
C ARG A 21 17.36 -32.83 -13.66
N THR A 22 16.09 -33.22 -13.72
CA THR A 22 15.63 -34.42 -14.42
C THR A 22 15.84 -34.30 -15.93
N GLU A 23 15.49 -33.16 -16.52
CA GLU A 23 15.67 -32.90 -17.95
C GLU A 23 17.16 -32.79 -18.33
N THR A 24 17.97 -32.07 -17.54
CA THR A 24 19.43 -32.06 -17.71
C THR A 24 20.00 -33.46 -17.56
N GLY A 25 19.54 -34.26 -16.58
CA GLY A 25 19.97 -35.64 -16.41
C GLY A 25 19.65 -36.51 -17.63
N LYS A 26 18.46 -36.36 -18.23
CA LYS A 26 18.09 -37.03 -19.48
C LYS A 26 18.97 -36.61 -20.65
N ARG A 27 19.21 -35.30 -20.82
CA ARG A 27 20.04 -34.77 -21.90
C ARG A 27 21.50 -35.18 -21.76
N VAL A 28 22.05 -35.17 -20.55
CA VAL A 28 23.41 -35.65 -20.28
C VAL A 28 23.53 -37.14 -20.59
N ALA A 29 22.59 -37.97 -20.16
CA ALA A 29 22.61 -39.41 -20.46
C ALA A 29 22.55 -39.70 -21.98
N ILE A 30 21.74 -38.93 -22.72
CA ILE A 30 21.68 -39.02 -24.18
C ILE A 30 22.99 -38.50 -24.81
N ALA A 31 23.51 -37.37 -24.33
CA ALA A 31 24.72 -36.74 -24.85
C ALA A 31 25.97 -37.59 -24.60
N GLU A 32 26.06 -38.30 -23.47
CA GLU A 32 27.12 -39.27 -23.15
C GLU A 32 27.02 -40.48 -24.08
N LYS A 33 25.83 -41.07 -24.22
CA LYS A 33 25.62 -42.21 -25.12
C LYS A 33 25.98 -41.87 -26.57
N VAL A 34 25.51 -40.73 -27.07
CA VAL A 34 25.80 -40.25 -28.43
C VAL A 34 27.28 -39.94 -28.61
N LYS A 35 27.95 -39.38 -27.58
CA LYS A 35 29.39 -39.13 -27.62
C LYS A 35 30.18 -40.43 -27.75
N ASP A 36 29.83 -41.43 -26.95
CA ASP A 36 30.51 -42.74 -26.95
C ASP A 36 30.29 -43.50 -28.27
N GLU A 37 29.07 -43.47 -28.82
CA GLU A 37 28.75 -44.08 -30.11
C GLU A 37 29.51 -43.41 -31.26
N ILE A 38 29.48 -42.07 -31.34
CA ILE A 38 30.17 -41.35 -32.40
C ILE A 38 31.69 -41.51 -32.28
N PHE A 39 32.24 -41.51 -31.07
CA PHE A 39 33.66 -41.73 -30.88
C PHE A 39 34.08 -43.15 -31.30
N LYS A 40 33.27 -44.18 -31.00
CA LYS A 40 33.52 -45.56 -31.46
C LYS A 40 33.50 -45.69 -32.99
N ASP A 41 32.60 -44.96 -33.65
CA ASP A 41 32.42 -45.06 -35.10
C ASP A 41 33.42 -44.20 -35.90
N THR A 42 33.81 -43.04 -35.37
CA THR A 42 34.62 -42.04 -36.09
C THR A 42 36.06 -41.94 -35.59
N ASN A 43 36.35 -42.41 -34.38
CA ASN A 43 37.61 -42.21 -33.65
C ASN A 43 38.06 -40.73 -33.56
N ASP A 44 37.12 -39.78 -33.73
CA ASP A 44 37.34 -38.34 -33.68
C ASP A 44 36.62 -37.75 -32.46
N ILE A 45 37.44 -37.36 -31.47
CA ILE A 45 36.94 -36.82 -30.20
C ILE A 45 36.34 -35.42 -30.37
N ASP A 46 36.80 -34.62 -31.33
CA ASP A 46 36.33 -33.26 -31.53
C ASP A 46 34.95 -33.27 -32.20
N THR A 47 34.75 -34.15 -33.18
CA THR A 47 33.44 -34.39 -33.79
C THR A 47 32.45 -34.98 -32.78
N ALA A 48 32.86 -35.95 -31.96
CA ALA A 48 32.04 -36.52 -30.90
C ALA A 48 31.62 -35.46 -29.85
N ASN A 49 32.56 -34.60 -29.44
CA ASN A 49 32.29 -33.50 -28.52
C ASN A 49 31.32 -32.46 -29.12
N ALA A 50 31.51 -32.09 -30.39
CA ALA A 50 30.67 -31.12 -31.07
C ALA A 50 29.21 -31.59 -31.20
N ILE A 51 29.00 -32.87 -31.53
CA ILE A 51 27.66 -33.46 -31.68
C ILE A 51 27.00 -33.69 -30.32
N SER A 52 27.73 -34.18 -29.32
CA SER A 52 27.27 -34.30 -27.94
C SER A 52 26.80 -32.96 -27.37
N LYS A 53 27.53 -31.87 -27.64
CA LYS A 53 27.15 -30.52 -27.21
C LYS A 53 25.84 -30.04 -27.86
N ARG A 54 25.51 -30.48 -29.07
CA ARG A 54 24.22 -30.18 -29.72
C ARG A 54 23.05 -30.91 -29.06
N MET A 55 23.27 -32.10 -28.50
CA MET A 55 22.24 -32.86 -27.75
C MET A 55 21.87 -32.20 -26.42
N MET A 56 22.71 -31.29 -25.92
CA MET A 56 22.44 -30.45 -24.75
C MET A 56 21.62 -29.20 -25.09
N ALA A 57 21.47 -28.86 -26.38
CA ALA A 57 20.72 -27.68 -26.83
C ALA A 57 19.20 -27.89 -26.72
N GLY A 58 18.44 -26.79 -26.58
CA GLY A 58 16.97 -26.79 -26.51
C GLY A 58 16.42 -26.09 -25.28
N LYS A 59 15.16 -25.62 -25.33
CA LYS A 59 14.52 -24.90 -24.22
C LYS A 59 14.37 -25.80 -22.99
N MET A 60 14.74 -25.28 -21.82
CA MET A 60 14.59 -25.98 -20.53
C MET A 60 13.15 -25.79 -19.99
N PRO A 61 12.63 -26.74 -19.19
CA PRO A 61 11.35 -26.57 -18.51
C PRO A 61 11.31 -25.25 -17.72
N ALA A 62 10.26 -24.47 -17.95
CA ALA A 62 10.01 -23.20 -17.28
C ALA A 62 8.82 -23.38 -16.35
N ALA A 63 8.98 -23.03 -15.07
CA ALA A 63 7.83 -22.98 -14.19
C ALA A 63 6.90 -21.85 -14.64
N THR A 64 5.62 -22.22 -14.72
CA THR A 64 4.52 -21.33 -15.08
C THR A 64 3.82 -20.82 -13.84
N PHE A 65 3.21 -19.65 -13.96
CA PHE A 65 2.19 -19.12 -13.06
C PHE A 65 1.01 -18.67 -13.91
N GLU A 66 -0.14 -18.41 -13.28
CA GLU A 66 -1.29 -17.83 -13.98
C GLU A 66 -0.89 -16.46 -14.53
N ALA A 67 -0.86 -16.33 -15.87
CA ALA A 67 -0.49 -15.08 -16.52
C ALA A 67 -1.42 -13.94 -16.09
N PHE A 68 -0.89 -12.72 -16.07
CA PHE A 68 -1.71 -11.56 -15.75
C PHE A 68 -2.85 -11.41 -16.76
N SER A 69 -4.09 -11.28 -16.31
CA SER A 69 -5.18 -10.90 -17.22
C SER A 69 -4.99 -9.47 -17.73
N ASP A 70 -5.58 -9.14 -18.89
CA ASP A 70 -5.55 -7.77 -19.44
C ASP A 70 -6.15 -6.73 -18.46
N GLU A 71 -7.02 -7.17 -17.56
CA GLU A 71 -7.59 -6.36 -16.47
C GLU A 71 -6.62 -6.18 -15.29
N GLN A 72 -5.73 -7.15 -15.06
CA GLN A 72 -4.68 -7.09 -14.05
C GLN A 72 -3.50 -6.24 -14.47
N PHE A 73 -3.14 -6.32 -15.75
CA PHE A 73 -2.05 -5.57 -16.32
C PHE A 73 -2.26 -5.38 -17.83
N SER A 74 -2.63 -4.17 -18.22
CA SER A 74 -3.07 -3.89 -19.59
C SER A 74 -1.92 -3.95 -20.58
N ARG A 75 -2.26 -4.10 -21.87
CA ARG A 75 -1.28 -3.98 -22.97
C ARG A 75 -0.52 -2.65 -22.93
N SER A 76 -1.18 -1.56 -22.52
CA SER A 76 -0.53 -0.25 -22.32
C SER A 76 0.47 -0.25 -21.18
N ASP A 77 0.20 -0.96 -20.08
CA ASP A 77 1.12 -1.06 -18.95
C ASP A 77 2.37 -1.86 -19.33
N TRP A 78 2.20 -2.96 -20.08
CA TRP A 78 3.32 -3.73 -20.64
C TRP A 78 4.17 -2.88 -21.59
N LYS A 79 3.53 -2.07 -22.43
CA LYS A 79 4.23 -1.13 -23.32
C LYS A 79 5.01 -0.08 -22.53
N ALA A 80 4.44 0.47 -21.46
CA ALA A 80 5.10 1.46 -20.61
C ALA A 80 6.32 0.87 -19.87
N LEU A 81 6.24 -0.38 -19.40
CA LEU A 81 7.37 -1.10 -18.81
C LEU A 81 8.49 -1.33 -19.83
N ARG A 82 8.17 -1.82 -21.03
CA ARG A 82 9.18 -2.00 -22.09
C ARG A 82 9.83 -0.68 -22.49
N LEU A 83 9.05 0.40 -22.56
CA LEU A 83 9.58 1.74 -22.82
C LEU A 83 10.54 2.20 -21.72
N SER A 84 10.24 1.87 -20.46
CA SER A 84 11.11 2.19 -19.33
C SER A 84 12.43 1.41 -19.37
N VAL A 85 12.43 0.17 -19.86
CA VAL A 85 13.66 -0.62 -20.11
C VAL A 85 14.47 0.00 -21.25
N PHE A 86 13.82 0.31 -22.36
CA PHE A 86 14.46 0.89 -23.55
C PHE A 86 15.14 2.24 -23.28
N GLN A 87 14.56 3.05 -22.40
CA GLN A 87 15.08 4.37 -22.03
C GLN A 87 16.00 4.37 -20.81
N SER A 88 16.35 3.20 -20.28
CA SER A 88 17.22 3.09 -19.11
C SER A 88 18.70 3.19 -19.49
N ASP A 89 19.55 3.53 -18.52
CA ASP A 89 21.02 3.57 -18.67
C ASP A 89 21.66 2.16 -18.75
N LEU A 90 20.86 1.12 -18.92
CA LEU A 90 21.33 -0.26 -19.07
C LEU A 90 22.05 -0.46 -20.41
N LEU A 91 23.07 -1.32 -20.40
CA LEU A 91 23.72 -1.78 -21.62
C LEU A 91 22.74 -2.59 -22.48
N TYR A 92 23.01 -2.69 -23.78
CA TYR A 92 22.13 -3.41 -24.73
C TYR A 92 21.72 -4.81 -24.25
N TRP A 93 22.67 -5.62 -23.79
CA TRP A 93 22.40 -6.97 -23.28
C TRP A 93 21.59 -6.99 -21.98
N GLU A 94 21.78 -5.98 -21.14
CA GLU A 94 20.99 -5.81 -19.90
C GLU A 94 19.55 -5.41 -20.24
N GLN A 95 19.35 -4.55 -21.24
CA GLN A 95 18.03 -4.19 -21.77
C GLN A 95 17.33 -5.40 -22.41
N ASP A 96 18.05 -6.21 -23.18
CA ASP A 96 17.52 -7.44 -23.79
C ASP A 96 17.09 -8.45 -22.72
N HIS A 97 17.91 -8.66 -21.69
CA HIS A 97 17.59 -9.54 -20.56
C HIS A 97 16.40 -9.03 -19.74
N ALA A 98 16.30 -7.72 -19.49
CA ALA A 98 15.16 -7.10 -18.82
C ALA A 98 13.87 -7.19 -19.66
N THR A 99 13.97 -7.02 -20.98
CA THR A 99 12.84 -7.17 -21.91
C THR A 99 12.39 -8.62 -22.01
N SER A 100 13.33 -9.56 -22.04
CA SER A 100 13.08 -11.00 -21.97
C SER A 100 12.39 -11.39 -20.68
N ALA A 101 12.73 -10.75 -19.55
CA ALA A 101 12.01 -10.92 -18.30
C ALA A 101 10.54 -10.50 -18.42
N LEU A 102 10.28 -9.30 -18.97
CA LEU A 102 8.92 -8.78 -19.16
C LEU A 102 8.08 -9.70 -20.06
N HIS A 103 8.65 -10.18 -21.17
CA HIS A 103 7.96 -11.09 -22.08
C HIS A 103 7.59 -12.42 -21.41
N LYS A 104 8.51 -12.97 -20.61
CA LYS A 104 8.24 -14.17 -19.81
C LYS A 104 7.12 -13.93 -18.82
N LEU A 105 7.14 -12.81 -18.09
CA LEU A 105 6.10 -12.48 -17.11
C LEU A 105 4.72 -12.30 -17.74
N GLU A 106 4.64 -11.64 -18.90
CA GLU A 106 3.40 -11.50 -19.68
C GLU A 106 2.82 -12.85 -20.10
N GLN A 107 3.68 -13.83 -20.37
CA GLN A 107 3.29 -15.19 -20.75
C GLN A 107 3.04 -16.13 -19.56
N GLY A 108 3.10 -15.64 -18.32
CA GLY A 108 3.01 -16.50 -17.14
C GLY A 108 4.23 -17.39 -16.93
N LEU A 109 5.39 -17.03 -17.50
CA LEU A 109 6.67 -17.74 -17.34
C LEU A 109 7.56 -17.03 -16.32
N LEU A 110 8.23 -17.80 -15.47
CA LEU A 110 9.20 -17.24 -14.52
C LEU A 110 10.52 -16.85 -15.20
N PRO A 111 10.94 -15.56 -15.12
CA PRO A 111 12.27 -15.16 -15.61
C PRO A 111 13.40 -15.70 -14.73
N THR A 112 14.59 -15.76 -15.29
CA THR A 112 15.80 -16.19 -14.56
C THR A 112 16.26 -15.12 -13.58
N VAL A 113 17.11 -15.49 -12.62
CA VAL A 113 17.65 -14.55 -11.61
C VAL A 113 18.44 -13.41 -12.25
N SER A 114 19.18 -13.69 -13.33
CA SER A 114 19.92 -12.66 -14.08
C SER A 114 18.98 -11.71 -14.79
N GLU A 115 18.00 -12.21 -15.55
CA GLU A 115 16.98 -11.40 -16.22
C GLU A 115 16.18 -10.53 -15.24
N MET A 116 15.81 -11.09 -14.09
CA MET A 116 15.18 -10.33 -13.01
C MET A 116 16.12 -9.32 -12.36
N GLY A 117 17.41 -9.65 -12.28
CA GLY A 117 18.44 -8.74 -11.79
C GLY A 117 18.52 -7.49 -12.66
N GLU A 118 18.52 -7.66 -13.98
CA GLU A 118 18.51 -6.55 -14.94
C GLU A 118 17.21 -5.76 -14.90
N LEU A 119 16.06 -6.46 -14.88
CA LEU A 119 14.77 -5.80 -14.74
C LEU A 119 14.70 -4.98 -13.44
N SER A 120 15.25 -5.47 -12.31
CA SER A 120 15.23 -4.75 -11.03
C SER A 120 16.03 -3.44 -11.04
N LYS A 121 17.08 -3.32 -11.88
CA LYS A 121 17.82 -2.07 -12.09
C LYS A 121 16.91 -1.03 -12.76
N VAL A 122 16.13 -1.46 -13.75
CA VAL A 122 15.10 -0.61 -14.39
C VAL A 122 14.01 -0.22 -13.40
N LEU A 123 13.69 -1.03 -12.40
CA LEU A 123 12.62 -0.71 -11.46
C LEU A 123 13.06 0.10 -10.23
N GLY A 124 14.37 0.35 -10.06
CA GLY A 124 14.92 1.16 -8.96
C GLY A 124 15.01 0.42 -7.62
N GLU A 125 15.07 -0.92 -7.63
CA GLU A 125 15.05 -1.75 -6.42
C GLU A 125 16.42 -1.97 -5.75
N ARG A 126 17.49 -1.25 -6.16
CA ARG A 126 18.87 -1.53 -5.71
C ARG A 126 19.08 -1.51 -4.19
N GLU A 127 18.25 -0.80 -3.41
CA GLU A 127 18.42 -0.65 -1.95
C GLU A 127 17.35 -1.37 -1.09
N THR A 128 16.44 -2.14 -1.70
CA THR A 128 15.51 -3.03 -0.94
C THR A 128 16.19 -4.23 -0.25
N LEU A 129 17.53 -4.22 -0.22
CA LEU A 129 18.39 -5.25 0.36
C LEU A 129 18.48 -5.21 1.89
N VAL A 130 18.14 -4.09 2.55
CA VAL A 130 18.47 -3.89 3.97
C VAL A 130 17.31 -4.21 4.92
N GLY A 131 16.06 -3.95 4.55
CA GLY A 131 14.90 -4.10 5.46
C GLY A 131 14.57 -5.55 5.85
N PHE A 132 14.93 -6.53 5.02
CA PHE A 132 14.69 -7.96 5.32
C PHE A 132 15.83 -8.61 6.13
N ALA A 133 16.99 -7.96 6.24
CA ALA A 133 18.10 -8.44 7.07
C ALA A 133 17.81 -8.29 8.58
N VAL A 134 16.93 -7.35 8.95
CA VAL A 134 16.66 -6.99 10.36
C VAL A 134 15.74 -7.97 11.08
N LEU A 135 15.06 -8.88 10.38
CA LEU A 135 14.04 -9.79 10.97
C LEU A 135 14.37 -11.28 10.88
N GLY A 136 15.57 -11.68 10.46
CA GLY A 136 15.96 -13.10 10.38
C GLY A 136 15.11 -13.96 9.42
N GLN A 137 14.19 -13.36 8.66
CA GLN A 137 13.39 -14.03 7.64
C GLN A 137 14.04 -13.89 6.26
N LYS A 138 14.09 -15.00 5.52
CA LYS A 138 14.68 -15.06 4.16
C LYS A 138 14.00 -14.04 3.25
N GLN A 139 14.78 -13.16 2.63
CA GLN A 139 14.28 -12.14 1.69
C GLN A 139 13.34 -12.77 0.65
N PRO A 140 12.15 -12.18 0.37
CA PRO A 140 11.32 -12.62 -0.74
C PRO A 140 12.14 -12.49 -2.03
N GLY A 141 12.09 -13.51 -2.90
CA GLY A 141 12.86 -13.51 -4.14
C GLY A 141 12.54 -12.32 -5.02
N ILE A 142 13.48 -11.91 -5.86
CA ILE A 142 13.36 -10.77 -6.79
C ILE A 142 12.08 -10.81 -7.64
N VAL A 143 11.63 -12.01 -8.02
CA VAL A 143 10.34 -12.25 -8.70
C VAL A 143 9.15 -11.85 -7.83
N ALA A 144 9.12 -12.27 -6.56
CA ALA A 144 8.01 -11.95 -5.67
C ALA A 144 7.90 -10.44 -5.41
N ARG A 145 9.04 -9.74 -5.32
CA ARG A 145 9.07 -8.27 -5.19
C ARG A 145 8.49 -7.56 -6.41
N PHE A 146 8.87 -8.03 -7.59
CA PHE A 146 8.32 -7.54 -8.84
C PHE A 146 6.79 -7.72 -8.93
N LEU A 147 6.29 -8.92 -8.63
CA LEU A 147 4.85 -9.19 -8.61
C LEU A 147 4.13 -8.29 -7.60
N ILE A 148 4.68 -8.10 -6.39
CA ILE A 148 4.15 -7.18 -5.38
C ILE A 148 4.09 -5.74 -5.92
N ASN A 149 5.13 -5.26 -6.61
CA ASN A 149 5.17 -3.91 -7.17
C ASN A 149 4.21 -3.71 -8.34
N MET A 150 3.99 -4.74 -9.18
CA MET A 150 2.94 -4.72 -10.20
C MET A 150 1.56 -4.66 -9.58
N LEU A 151 1.29 -5.49 -8.57
CA LEU A 151 -0.01 -5.50 -7.88
C LEU A 151 -0.35 -4.16 -7.20
N ASN A 152 0.67 -3.39 -6.81
CA ASN A 152 0.51 -2.05 -6.27
C ASN A 152 0.37 -0.95 -7.32
N ALA A 153 0.64 -1.22 -8.61
CA ALA A 153 0.61 -0.19 -9.66
C ALA A 153 -0.76 0.49 -9.79
N PRO A 154 -1.90 -0.22 -9.77
CA PRO A 154 -3.22 0.42 -9.82
C PRO A 154 -3.48 1.35 -8.63
N THR A 155 -2.98 1.02 -7.44
CA THR A 155 -3.08 1.89 -6.26
C THR A 155 -2.28 3.18 -6.44
N THR A 156 -1.05 3.08 -6.94
CA THR A 156 -0.21 4.25 -7.22
C THR A 156 -0.79 5.09 -8.37
N LEU A 157 -1.32 4.47 -9.42
CA LEU A 157 -2.00 5.17 -10.52
C LEU A 157 -3.22 5.95 -10.03
N LYS A 158 -4.11 5.32 -9.25
CA LYS A 158 -5.28 5.99 -8.66
C LYS A 158 -4.92 7.12 -7.68
N THR A 159 -3.76 7.03 -7.04
CA THR A 159 -3.27 8.07 -6.11
C THR A 159 -2.46 9.14 -6.84
N THR A 160 -2.05 8.91 -8.09
CA THR A 160 -1.37 9.92 -8.89
C THR A 160 -2.34 11.09 -9.11
N PHE A 161 -1.88 12.31 -8.91
CA PHE A 161 -2.70 13.54 -8.84
C PHE A 161 -3.54 13.72 -7.56
N ASP A 162 -3.47 12.81 -6.59
CA ASP A 162 -4.02 13.04 -5.24
C ASP A 162 -3.08 13.94 -4.41
N ILE A 163 -2.98 15.23 -4.79
CA ILE A 163 -2.32 16.27 -3.98
C ILE A 163 -3.04 16.43 -2.64
N SER A 164 -4.31 15.99 -2.60
CA SER A 164 -5.18 16.05 -1.44
C SER A 164 -4.88 15.00 -0.38
N LEU A 165 -3.76 14.27 -0.45
CA LEU A 165 -3.43 13.29 0.59
C LEU A 165 -3.41 13.90 2.00
N THR A 166 -2.86 15.11 2.15
CA THR A 166 -2.94 15.90 3.40
C THR A 166 -4.38 16.30 3.74
N GLY A 167 -5.21 16.55 2.73
CA GLY A 167 -6.63 16.83 2.87
C GLY A 167 -7.52 15.61 3.11
N ARG A 168 -7.12 14.39 2.76
CA ARG A 168 -7.88 13.15 3.00
C ARG A 168 -7.41 12.42 4.25
N GLN A 169 -6.10 12.38 4.47
CA GLN A 169 -5.52 11.71 5.64
C GLN A 169 -5.35 12.66 6.83
N GLY A 170 -5.00 13.92 6.59
CA GLY A 170 -4.81 14.92 7.64
C GLY A 170 -6.08 15.65 8.06
N TRP A 171 -7.24 15.42 7.41
CA TRP A 171 -8.47 16.14 7.75
C TRP A 171 -8.93 15.97 9.19
N ILE A 172 -8.68 14.79 9.76
CA ILE A 172 -8.99 14.49 11.18
C ILE A 172 -8.30 15.50 12.10
N THR A 173 -7.06 15.88 11.77
CA THR A 173 -6.27 16.80 12.58
C THR A 173 -6.54 18.27 12.23
N ALA A 174 -7.17 18.57 11.09
CA ALA A 174 -7.29 19.93 10.56
C ALA A 174 -8.03 20.90 11.49
N VAL A 175 -9.04 20.42 12.23
CA VAL A 175 -9.84 21.28 13.11
C VAL A 175 -9.08 21.60 14.40
N ARG A 176 -8.38 20.62 14.97
CA ARG A 176 -7.63 20.77 16.23
C ARG A 176 -6.26 21.41 16.03
N TYR A 177 -5.61 21.09 14.93
CA TYR A 177 -4.27 21.54 14.55
C TYR A 177 -4.32 22.30 13.22
N PRO A 178 -5.10 23.41 13.12
CA PRO A 178 -5.33 24.09 11.85
C PRO A 178 -4.05 24.74 11.30
N LYS A 179 -3.15 25.20 12.17
CA LYS A 179 -1.89 25.83 11.74
C LYS A 179 -0.93 24.81 11.16
N GLU A 180 -0.77 23.68 11.85
CA GLU A 180 0.07 22.55 11.48
C GLU A 180 -0.46 21.91 10.19
N TRP A 181 -1.77 21.68 10.11
CA TRP A 181 -2.42 21.17 8.90
C TRP A 181 -2.27 22.11 7.71
N THR A 182 -2.49 23.42 7.89
CA THR A 182 -2.37 24.41 6.82
C THR A 182 -0.91 24.51 6.34
N ARG A 183 0.07 24.50 7.26
CA ARG A 183 1.49 24.50 6.90
C ARG A 183 1.85 23.25 6.10
N ALA A 184 1.44 22.08 6.56
CA ALA A 184 1.66 20.82 5.85
C ALA A 184 1.00 20.81 4.46
N PHE A 185 -0.24 21.31 4.36
CA PHE A 185 -0.98 21.42 3.11
C PHE A 185 -0.26 22.33 2.11
N ILE A 186 0.12 23.53 2.53
CA ILE A 186 0.87 24.50 1.69
C ILE A 186 2.21 23.90 1.26
N THR A 187 2.95 23.27 2.17
CA THR A 187 4.24 22.65 1.86
C THR A 187 4.10 21.51 0.85
N SER A 188 3.09 20.64 1.02
CA SER A 188 2.73 19.57 0.08
C SER A 188 2.47 20.12 -1.33
N HIS A 189 1.64 21.16 -1.44
CA HIS A 189 1.31 21.77 -2.73
C HIS A 189 2.52 22.48 -3.36
N LYS A 190 3.36 23.14 -2.56
CA LYS A 190 4.59 23.80 -3.05
C LYS A 190 5.58 22.81 -3.67
N VAL A 191 5.74 21.62 -3.11
CA VAL A 191 6.65 20.60 -3.68
C VAL A 191 6.01 19.80 -4.82
N PHE A 192 4.69 19.79 -4.91
CA PHE A 192 3.97 19.20 -6.04
C PHE A 192 4.15 20.04 -7.32
N TRP A 193 3.82 21.34 -7.25
CA TRP A 193 3.74 22.22 -8.42
C TRP A 193 5.07 22.81 -8.89
N GLY A 194 6.16 22.63 -8.13
CA GLY A 194 7.47 23.12 -8.56
C GLY A 194 8.03 22.35 -9.77
N ASN A 195 8.88 23.01 -10.57
CA ASN A 195 9.65 22.36 -11.63
C ASN A 195 10.41 21.13 -11.07
N SER A 196 10.46 20.02 -11.80
CA SER A 196 10.82 18.70 -11.26
C SER A 196 12.15 18.65 -10.51
N GLU A 197 13.18 19.37 -10.98
CA GLU A 197 14.49 19.41 -10.33
C GLU A 197 14.50 20.32 -9.09
N ALA A 198 13.97 21.54 -9.21
CA ALA A 198 13.87 22.48 -8.11
C ALA A 198 12.92 21.98 -7.00
N ALA A 199 11.84 21.32 -7.37
CA ALA A 199 10.89 20.68 -6.47
C ALA A 199 11.52 19.51 -5.73
N ARG A 200 12.34 18.69 -6.41
CA ARG A 200 13.08 17.60 -5.77
C ARG A 200 14.07 18.15 -4.75
N LYS A 201 14.91 19.11 -5.15
CA LYS A 201 15.86 19.76 -4.24
C LYS A 201 15.16 20.40 -3.04
N ARG A 202 14.02 21.07 -3.25
CA ARG A 202 13.21 21.65 -2.17
C ARG A 202 12.66 20.56 -1.24
N ALA A 203 12.12 19.47 -1.79
CA ALA A 203 11.63 18.36 -0.99
C ALA A 203 12.75 17.75 -0.13
N ASP A 204 13.94 17.54 -0.70
CA ASP A 204 15.09 17.00 0.02
C ASP A 204 15.54 17.94 1.15
N LEU A 205 15.57 19.26 0.90
CA LEU A 205 15.86 20.26 1.93
C LEU A 205 14.84 20.25 3.08
N ILE A 206 13.55 20.16 2.76
CA ILE A 206 12.49 20.11 3.78
C ILE A 206 12.58 18.81 4.58
N LEU A 207 12.82 17.66 3.92
CA LEU A 207 12.98 16.39 4.61
C LEU A 207 14.20 16.39 5.53
N LYS A 208 15.28 17.05 5.12
CA LYS A 208 16.47 17.24 5.96
C LYS A 208 16.15 18.13 7.17
N ASP A 209 15.50 19.26 6.95
CA ASP A 209 15.06 20.16 8.02
C ASP A 209 14.17 19.44 9.06
N GLN A 210 13.22 18.64 8.57
CA GLN A 210 12.36 17.79 9.39
C GLN A 210 13.12 16.74 10.23
N GLN A 211 14.32 16.34 9.80
CA GLN A 211 15.19 15.40 10.52
C GLN A 211 16.15 16.09 11.49
N THR A 212 16.40 17.39 11.32
CA THR A 212 17.35 18.18 12.13
C THR A 212 16.68 19.18 13.07
N ARG A 213 15.34 19.29 13.05
CA ARG A 213 14.55 20.10 13.97
C ARG A 213 14.77 19.70 15.44
N HIS A 214 14.47 20.63 16.36
CA HIS A 214 14.76 20.53 17.79
C HIS A 214 14.28 19.20 18.43
N TYR A 215 13.02 18.81 18.21
CA TYR A 215 12.46 17.58 18.77
C TYR A 215 12.59 16.34 17.86
N ALA A 216 13.39 16.38 16.78
CA ALA A 216 13.56 15.23 15.90
C ALA A 216 14.13 13.99 16.61
N PRO A 217 15.13 14.09 17.51
CA PRO A 217 15.63 12.94 18.24
C PRO A 217 14.55 12.28 19.10
N LEU A 218 13.77 13.07 19.83
CA LEU A 218 12.67 12.60 20.67
C LEU A 218 11.55 11.96 19.84
N ALA A 219 11.16 12.60 18.73
CA ALA A 219 10.17 12.05 17.82
C ALA A 219 10.60 10.70 17.22
N LYS A 220 11.89 10.56 16.89
CA LYS A 220 12.47 9.31 16.38
C LYS A 220 12.50 8.23 17.46
N GLU A 221 12.91 8.57 18.68
CA GLU A 221 12.93 7.67 19.85
C GLU A 221 11.54 7.05 20.08
N HIS A 222 10.50 7.89 20.06
CA HIS A 222 9.11 7.50 20.27
C HIS A 222 8.37 7.04 19.00
N LYS A 223 9.09 6.87 17.89
CA LYS A 223 8.58 6.26 16.64
C LYS A 223 7.46 7.06 15.96
N VAL A 224 7.56 8.39 15.94
CA VAL A 224 6.78 9.21 15.01
C VAL A 224 7.13 8.80 13.58
N ARG A 225 6.14 8.47 12.76
CA ARG A 225 6.34 7.93 11.41
C ARG A 225 6.97 8.99 10.50
N ALA A 226 8.17 8.69 10.00
CA ALA A 226 8.83 9.44 8.95
C ALA A 226 8.87 8.61 7.66
N ASN A 227 8.28 9.14 6.59
CA ASN A 227 8.34 8.57 5.26
C ASN A 227 9.59 9.08 4.50
N THR A 228 10.14 8.28 3.59
CA THR A 228 11.27 8.67 2.74
C THR A 228 10.93 8.52 1.26
N LEU A 229 11.62 9.28 0.39
CA LEU A 229 11.44 9.22 -1.06
C LEU A 229 12.22 8.07 -1.71
N ASP A 230 13.35 7.69 -1.11
CA ASP A 230 14.28 6.73 -1.70
C ASP A 230 14.47 5.47 -0.82
N GLY A 231 13.77 5.35 0.32
CA GLY A 231 13.95 4.24 1.25
C GLY A 231 13.32 2.90 0.83
N GLY A 232 13.36 1.91 1.73
CA GLY A 232 12.74 0.60 1.56
C GLY A 232 11.20 0.64 1.57
N ILE A 233 10.57 -0.51 1.33
CA ILE A 233 9.10 -0.67 1.36
C ILE A 233 8.51 -0.23 2.70
N ASP A 234 9.24 -0.44 3.80
CA ASP A 234 8.87 -0.08 5.16
C ASP A 234 8.83 1.44 5.42
N SER A 235 9.73 2.18 4.76
CA SER A 235 9.93 3.61 4.98
C SER A 235 9.26 4.47 3.92
N ARG A 236 8.90 3.93 2.75
CA ARG A 236 8.11 4.62 1.72
C ARG A 236 6.67 4.88 2.16
N GLN A 237 6.03 5.82 1.45
CA GLN A 237 4.60 6.02 1.57
C GLN A 237 3.84 4.87 0.90
N GLU A 238 2.86 4.29 1.60
CA GLU A 238 2.19 3.03 1.21
C GLU A 238 1.48 3.09 -0.14
N LEU A 239 1.09 4.29 -0.57
CA LEU A 239 0.37 4.51 -1.82
C LEU A 239 1.31 4.58 -3.05
N PHE A 240 2.62 4.70 -2.83
CA PHE A 240 3.63 4.89 -3.89
C PHE A 240 4.62 3.72 -3.96
N HIS A 241 4.16 2.47 -3.79
CA HIS A 241 5.05 1.31 -3.90
C HIS A 241 5.46 0.97 -5.35
N ALA A 242 4.66 1.31 -6.36
CA ALA A 242 5.00 1.06 -7.76
C ALA A 242 6.00 2.09 -8.33
N GLN A 243 7.25 1.98 -7.89
CA GLN A 243 8.33 2.92 -8.18
C GLN A 243 8.68 3.07 -9.68
N TRP A 244 8.46 2.00 -10.45
CA TRP A 244 8.70 1.98 -11.89
C TRP A 244 7.83 3.00 -12.65
N LEU A 245 6.65 3.34 -12.12
CA LEU A 245 5.78 4.34 -12.72
C LEU A 245 6.45 5.72 -12.79
N LYS A 246 7.42 6.02 -11.93
CA LYS A 246 8.19 7.27 -11.98
C LYS A 246 9.11 7.38 -13.19
N LYS A 247 9.43 6.26 -13.84
CA LYS A 247 10.31 6.20 -15.01
C LYS A 247 9.54 6.27 -16.33
N VAL A 248 8.20 6.20 -16.28
CA VAL A 248 7.36 6.36 -17.47
C VAL A 248 7.51 7.80 -17.99
N PRO A 249 7.80 8.03 -19.29
CA PRO A 249 7.93 9.36 -19.87
C PRO A 249 6.70 10.22 -19.64
N TYR A 250 6.93 11.49 -19.29
CA TYR A 250 5.92 12.52 -19.00
C TYR A 250 5.03 12.20 -17.79
N PHE A 251 4.40 11.03 -17.73
CA PHE A 251 3.56 10.55 -16.63
C PHE A 251 4.34 10.37 -15.33
N GLY A 252 5.55 9.80 -15.39
CA GLY A 252 6.38 9.53 -14.21
C GLY A 252 6.78 10.79 -13.44
N ARG A 253 6.80 11.96 -14.10
CA ARG A 253 6.99 13.26 -13.43
C ARG A 253 5.85 13.57 -12.46
N TRP A 254 4.62 13.22 -12.82
CA TRP A 254 3.42 13.41 -11.98
C TRP A 254 3.35 12.41 -10.83
N VAL A 255 3.75 11.15 -11.06
CA VAL A 255 3.89 10.15 -10.01
C VAL A 255 4.93 10.60 -8.99
N ALA A 256 6.10 11.03 -9.45
CA ALA A 256 7.15 11.55 -8.59
C ALA A 256 6.72 12.83 -7.84
N ALA A 257 5.96 13.73 -8.49
CA ALA A 257 5.41 14.92 -7.83
C ALA A 257 4.41 14.57 -6.73
N SER A 258 3.51 13.64 -7.00
CA SER A 258 2.51 13.15 -6.05
C SER A 258 3.17 12.48 -4.83
N GLU A 259 4.16 11.60 -5.06
CA GLU A 259 4.92 10.95 -3.99
C GLU A 259 5.63 11.98 -3.11
N ARG A 260 6.32 12.96 -3.72
CA ARG A 260 6.99 14.04 -2.99
C ARG A 260 6.03 14.82 -2.11
N ALA A 261 4.90 15.25 -2.67
CA ALA A 261 3.86 16.00 -1.95
C ALA A 261 3.34 15.20 -0.75
N ALA A 262 3.01 13.93 -0.97
CA ALA A 262 2.54 13.02 0.07
C ALA A 262 3.57 12.81 1.19
N VAL A 263 4.83 12.52 0.85
CA VAL A 263 5.89 12.25 1.82
C VAL A 263 6.22 13.50 2.62
N VAL A 264 6.49 14.62 1.95
CA VAL A 264 6.86 15.87 2.61
C VAL A 264 5.72 16.40 3.47
N GLY A 265 4.50 16.46 2.92
CA GLY A 265 3.33 17.00 3.60
C GLY A 265 2.93 16.19 4.82
N MET A 266 2.89 14.86 4.71
CA MET A 266 2.50 14.01 5.84
C MET A 266 3.56 13.94 6.94
N ASN A 267 4.85 13.98 6.58
CA ASN A 267 5.91 14.11 7.58
C ASN A 267 5.83 15.45 8.29
N GLN A 268 5.63 16.55 7.54
CA GLN A 268 5.47 17.89 8.10
C GLN A 268 4.33 17.91 9.12
N LEU A 269 3.16 17.37 8.75
CA LEU A 269 1.99 17.33 9.62
C LEU A 269 2.27 16.60 10.94
N ARG A 270 2.88 15.40 10.86
CA ARG A 270 3.19 14.61 12.06
C ARG A 270 4.20 15.33 12.96
N ASN A 271 5.25 15.86 12.36
CA ASN A 271 6.30 16.59 13.06
C ASN A 271 5.73 17.83 13.75
N ASP A 272 4.97 18.66 13.03
CA ASP A 272 4.40 19.89 13.60
C ASP A 272 3.41 19.61 14.74
N ILE A 273 2.57 18.58 14.65
CA ILE A 273 1.65 18.19 15.73
C ILE A 273 2.42 17.69 16.95
N PHE A 274 3.44 16.83 16.73
CA PHE A 274 4.27 16.33 17.81
C PHE A 274 4.99 17.48 18.50
N ASP A 275 5.68 18.33 17.74
CA ASP A 275 6.52 19.41 18.24
C ASP A 275 5.71 20.45 18.98
N SER A 276 4.60 20.91 18.41
CA SER A 276 3.70 21.88 19.06
C SER A 276 3.06 21.34 20.35
N THR A 277 3.01 20.02 20.51
CA THR A 277 2.52 19.39 21.74
C THR A 277 3.64 19.21 22.76
N VAL A 278 4.83 18.78 22.33
CA VAL A 278 6.02 18.64 23.18
C VAL A 278 6.48 19.98 23.73
N GLU A 279 6.47 21.04 22.91
CA GLU A 279 6.77 22.41 23.32
C GLU A 279 5.84 22.86 24.47
N LYS A 280 4.55 22.54 24.39
CA LYS A 280 3.59 22.81 25.47
C LYS A 280 3.82 21.95 26.71
N TRP A 281 4.56 20.86 26.60
CA TRP A 281 4.86 19.94 27.69
C TRP A 281 6.20 20.23 28.38
N GLU A 282 7.00 21.14 27.84
CA GLU A 282 8.24 21.57 28.48
C GLU A 282 7.98 22.08 29.91
N GLY A 283 8.85 21.67 30.84
CA GLY A 283 8.70 21.97 32.26
C GLY A 283 7.57 21.21 32.99
N GLN A 284 6.82 20.33 32.32
CA GLN A 284 5.70 19.59 32.93
C GLN A 284 6.01 18.15 33.35
N ASN A 285 7.30 17.76 33.42
CA ASN A 285 7.78 16.45 33.86
C ASN A 285 7.02 15.26 33.21
N LYS A 286 6.86 15.29 31.88
CA LYS A 286 6.25 14.19 31.13
C LYS A 286 7.18 12.97 31.09
N THR A 287 6.58 11.79 31.14
CA THR A 287 7.33 10.52 31.12
C THR A 287 7.60 10.07 29.68
N SER A 288 8.55 9.15 29.50
CA SER A 288 8.78 8.45 28.22
C SER A 288 7.49 7.82 27.67
N GLU A 289 6.64 7.26 28.55
CA GLU A 289 5.32 6.70 28.18
C GLU A 289 4.34 7.78 27.66
N ASP A 290 4.38 9.00 28.21
CA ASP A 290 3.55 10.11 27.72
C ASP A 290 3.91 10.46 26.26
N TYR A 291 5.20 10.46 25.93
CA TYR A 291 5.70 10.72 24.57
C TYR A 291 5.43 9.55 23.61
N ASP A 292 5.54 8.29 24.07
CA ASP A 292 5.13 7.11 23.30
C ASP A 292 3.65 7.20 22.91
N ARG A 293 2.79 7.58 23.87
CA ARG A 293 1.35 7.72 23.62
C ARG A 293 1.05 8.91 22.73
N LEU A 294 1.81 10.00 22.81
CA LEU A 294 1.71 11.14 21.90
C LEU A 294 2.09 10.75 20.47
N ALA A 295 3.24 10.10 20.28
CA ALA A 295 3.67 9.64 18.96
C ALA A 295 2.67 8.66 18.35
N LYS A 296 2.12 7.75 19.16
CA LYS A 296 1.05 6.84 18.75
C LYS A 296 -0.20 7.60 18.30
N MET A 297 -0.65 8.59 19.07
CA MET A 297 -1.78 9.46 18.68
C MET A 297 -1.50 10.12 17.34
N VAL A 298 -0.39 10.86 17.23
CA VAL A 298 0.00 11.59 16.00
C VAL A 298 -0.01 10.66 14.79
N ASN A 299 0.57 9.49 14.91
CA ASN A 299 0.59 8.48 13.86
C ASN A 299 -0.82 8.03 13.47
N ILE A 300 -1.65 7.64 14.45
CA ILE A 300 -3.01 7.14 14.20
C ILE A 300 -3.88 8.21 13.53
N SER A 301 -3.87 9.43 14.07
CA SER A 301 -4.65 10.58 13.61
C SER A 301 -4.28 11.01 12.20
N THR A 302 -3.02 10.81 11.80
CA THR A 302 -2.50 11.10 10.45
C THR A 302 -2.45 9.88 9.53
N GLY A 303 -3.19 8.81 9.86
CA GLY A 303 -3.39 7.68 8.94
C GLY A 303 -2.39 6.53 9.04
N VAL A 304 -1.63 6.43 10.13
CA VAL A 304 -0.61 5.38 10.33
C VAL A 304 -0.98 4.48 11.51
N GLY A 305 -1.57 3.33 11.20
CA GLY A 305 -1.87 2.29 12.19
C GLY A 305 -0.61 1.60 12.72
N HIS A 306 -0.58 1.28 14.01
CA HIS A 306 0.54 0.59 14.69
C HIS A 306 0.08 -0.60 15.52
N GLY A 307 0.83 -1.71 15.53
CA GLY A 307 0.62 -2.78 16.51
C GLY A 307 1.56 -3.95 16.31
N LYS A 308 2.08 -4.55 17.38
CA LYS A 308 3.05 -5.67 17.31
C LYS A 308 2.58 -6.82 16.40
N LYS A 309 1.28 -7.17 16.43
CA LYS A 309 0.71 -8.24 15.58
C LYS A 309 0.37 -7.83 14.15
N VAL A 310 0.36 -6.52 13.88
CA VAL A 310 -0.11 -5.93 12.62
C VAL A 310 1.08 -5.44 11.80
N GLN A 311 2.13 -4.91 12.45
CA GLN A 311 3.37 -4.47 11.82
C GLN A 311 4.06 -5.58 11.03
N ASP A 312 4.00 -6.82 11.52
CA ASP A 312 4.56 -7.99 10.82
C ASP A 312 3.80 -8.33 9.52
N LEU A 313 2.54 -7.90 9.41
CA LEU A 313 1.65 -8.19 8.28
C LEU A 313 1.47 -6.99 7.33
N VAL A 314 1.73 -5.77 7.78
CA VAL A 314 1.54 -4.52 7.00
C VAL A 314 2.27 -4.56 5.64
N PRO A 315 3.54 -4.96 5.52
CA PRO A 315 4.23 -5.03 4.22
C PRO A 315 3.59 -6.03 3.24
N TYR A 316 2.95 -7.08 3.75
CA TYR A 316 2.33 -8.14 2.94
C TYR A 316 0.87 -7.84 2.59
N LEU A 317 0.18 -7.05 3.43
CA LEU A 317 -1.21 -6.65 3.25
C LEU A 317 -1.36 -5.32 2.50
N ASN A 318 -0.29 -4.55 2.30
CA ASN A 318 -0.34 -3.33 1.47
C ASN A 318 -0.55 -3.64 -0.03
N ALA A 319 -0.13 -4.81 -0.54
CA ALA A 319 -0.38 -5.20 -1.93
C ALA A 319 -1.87 -5.51 -2.21
N PRO A 320 -2.58 -6.25 -1.33
CA PRO A 320 -3.99 -6.52 -1.55
C PRO A 320 -4.96 -5.47 -1.02
N PHE A 321 -4.53 -4.43 -0.30
CA PHE A 321 -5.41 -3.38 0.25
C PHE A 321 -4.98 -1.98 -0.21
N PHE A 322 -5.94 -1.11 -0.56
CA PHE A 322 -5.68 0.23 -1.10
C PHE A 322 -4.95 1.18 -0.12
N SER A 323 -4.92 0.85 1.19
CA SER A 323 -3.96 1.34 2.21
C SER A 323 -4.31 0.69 3.55
N PHE A 324 -3.55 -0.32 3.95
CA PHE A 324 -3.87 -1.13 5.13
C PHE A 324 -3.66 -0.34 6.43
N SER A 325 -2.51 0.35 6.59
CA SER A 325 -2.24 1.14 7.80
C SER A 325 -3.23 2.28 7.98
N TYR A 326 -3.67 2.91 6.89
CA TYR A 326 -4.73 3.91 6.93
C TYR A 326 -5.99 3.29 7.50
N ASN A 327 -6.51 2.21 6.94
CA ASN A 327 -7.75 1.59 7.43
C ASN A 327 -7.66 1.17 8.91
N ILE A 328 -6.55 0.57 9.33
CA ILE A 328 -6.31 0.20 10.73
C ILE A 328 -6.34 1.40 11.65
N SER A 329 -5.73 2.51 11.25
CA SER A 329 -5.65 3.70 12.10
C SER A 329 -7.04 4.23 12.47
N ARG A 330 -8.09 4.02 11.66
CA ARG A 330 -9.46 4.45 12.00
C ARG A 330 -10.01 3.64 13.16
N PHE A 331 -9.88 2.33 13.09
CA PHE A 331 -10.30 1.45 14.18
C PHE A 331 -9.52 1.74 15.46
N GLN A 332 -8.22 2.03 15.33
CA GLN A 332 -7.39 2.42 16.46
C GLN A 332 -7.81 3.77 17.03
N LEU A 333 -8.12 4.77 16.21
CA LEU A 333 -8.59 6.06 16.69
C LEU A 333 -9.91 5.93 17.47
N ILE A 334 -10.85 5.11 16.99
CA ILE A 334 -12.10 4.81 17.72
C ILE A 334 -11.77 4.15 19.07
N GLY A 335 -10.91 3.14 19.08
CA GLY A 335 -10.53 2.45 20.32
C GLY A 335 -9.79 3.35 21.32
N GLU A 336 -8.88 4.20 20.84
CA GLU A 336 -8.16 5.17 21.68
C GLU A 336 -9.08 6.29 22.16
N PHE A 337 -10.07 6.71 21.37
CA PHE A 337 -11.12 7.64 21.80
C PHE A 337 -11.94 7.06 22.96
N ILE A 338 -12.46 5.83 22.81
CA ILE A 338 -13.23 5.16 23.88
C ILE A 338 -12.40 5.06 25.16
N LYS A 339 -11.14 4.67 25.07
CA LYS A 339 -10.23 4.66 26.22
C LYS A 339 -10.07 6.05 26.81
N SER A 340 -9.83 7.07 25.97
CA SER A 340 -9.57 8.43 26.44
C SER A 340 -10.72 9.05 27.24
N VAL A 341 -11.97 8.72 26.90
CA VAL A 341 -13.16 9.18 27.64
C VAL A 341 -13.46 8.31 28.88
N ALA A 342 -13.08 7.04 28.86
CA ALA A 342 -13.24 6.12 29.99
C ALA A 342 -12.10 6.23 31.03
N ASP A 343 -10.92 6.70 30.62
CA ASP A 343 -9.70 6.77 31.45
C ASP A 343 -9.95 7.42 32.83
N PRO A 344 -10.68 8.54 32.97
CA PRO A 344 -10.94 9.12 34.29
C PRO A 344 -11.71 8.17 35.23
N ALA A 345 -12.73 7.48 34.72
CA ALA A 345 -13.52 6.53 35.49
C ALA A 345 -12.72 5.27 35.83
N VAL A 346 -11.96 4.74 34.86
CA VAL A 346 -11.08 3.59 35.06
C VAL A 346 -10.01 3.88 36.11
N VAL A 347 -9.38 5.06 36.04
CA VAL A 347 -8.37 5.48 37.01
C VAL A 347 -8.98 5.69 38.40
N ALA A 348 -10.19 6.25 38.50
CA ALA A 348 -10.89 6.40 39.77
C ALA A 348 -11.14 5.03 40.44
N VAL A 349 -11.67 4.05 39.69
CA VAL A 349 -11.91 2.68 40.19
C VAL A 349 -10.59 2.00 40.58
N GLN A 350 -9.54 2.15 39.77
CA GLN A 350 -8.23 1.55 40.06
C GLN A 350 -7.58 2.13 41.32
N ARG A 351 -7.77 3.43 41.59
CA ARG A 351 -7.31 4.06 42.83
C ARG A 351 -8.06 3.55 44.06
N LEU A 352 -9.37 3.34 43.96
CA LEU A 352 -10.14 2.69 45.02
C LEU A 352 -9.63 1.28 45.33
N GLY A 353 -9.11 0.58 44.32
CA GLY A 353 -8.45 -0.73 44.46
C GLY A 353 -6.94 -0.67 44.77
N GLY A 354 -6.39 0.48 45.18
CA GLY A 354 -4.99 0.63 45.58
C GLY A 354 -3.96 0.71 44.44
N LYS A 355 -4.38 0.72 43.17
CA LYS A 355 -3.46 0.84 42.02
C LYS A 355 -3.09 2.31 41.77
N LYS A 356 -1.79 2.57 41.64
CA LYS A 356 -1.26 3.88 41.23
C LYS A 356 -1.33 4.03 39.71
N THR A 357 -2.51 4.33 39.20
CA THR A 357 -2.71 4.64 37.77
C THR A 357 -2.87 6.15 37.58
N ARG A 358 -2.21 6.69 36.55
CA ARG A 358 -2.30 8.08 36.13
C ARG A 358 -3.12 8.17 34.84
N VAL A 359 -3.97 9.20 34.73
CA VAL A 359 -4.62 9.53 33.45
C VAL A 359 -3.55 10.10 32.52
N SER A 360 -3.41 9.55 31.32
CA SER A 360 -2.44 10.06 30.36
C SER A 360 -2.78 11.51 29.96
N PRO A 361 -1.79 12.41 29.87
CA PRO A 361 -1.99 13.76 29.34
C PRO A 361 -2.40 13.77 27.86
N VAL A 362 -2.28 12.63 27.14
CA VAL A 362 -2.70 12.48 25.74
C VAL A 362 -4.20 12.20 25.62
N SER A 363 -4.82 11.60 26.63
CA SER A 363 -6.26 11.29 26.62
C SER A 363 -7.15 12.50 26.30
N PRO A 364 -7.02 13.67 26.96
CA PRO A 364 -7.78 14.85 26.57
C PRO A 364 -7.45 15.35 25.16
N LEU A 365 -6.24 15.11 24.63
CA LEU A 365 -5.89 15.50 23.26
C LEU A 365 -6.66 14.66 22.23
N ILE A 366 -6.70 13.34 22.41
CA ILE A 366 -7.46 12.41 21.55
C ILE A 366 -8.95 12.73 21.61
N ALA A 367 -9.51 12.86 22.82
CA ALA A 367 -10.92 13.14 23.01
C ALA A 367 -11.34 14.44 22.31
N ALA A 368 -10.58 15.51 22.52
CA ALA A 368 -10.87 16.80 21.91
C ALA A 368 -10.63 16.81 20.39
N GLU A 369 -9.67 16.04 19.85
CA GLU A 369 -9.50 15.89 18.40
C GLU A 369 -10.72 15.23 17.76
N VAL A 370 -11.16 14.09 18.29
CA VAL A 370 -12.30 13.35 17.74
C VAL A 370 -13.59 14.14 17.87
N VAL A 371 -13.81 14.80 19.01
CA VAL A 371 -14.98 15.68 19.21
C VAL A 371 -14.96 16.85 18.24
N ALA A 372 -13.80 17.51 18.05
CA ALA A 372 -13.68 18.62 17.11
C ALA A 372 -13.91 18.16 15.66
N PHE A 373 -13.35 17.00 15.28
CA PHE A 373 -13.56 16.41 13.96
C PHE A 373 -15.03 16.07 13.69
N VAL A 374 -15.70 15.39 14.63
CA VAL A 374 -17.12 15.04 14.50
C VAL A 374 -17.98 16.30 14.45
N GLY A 375 -17.74 17.26 15.35
CA GLY A 375 -18.47 18.53 15.39
C GLY A 375 -18.33 19.31 14.08
N ALA A 376 -17.11 19.46 13.57
CA ALA A 376 -16.87 20.13 12.29
C ALA A 376 -17.52 19.39 11.10
N GLY A 377 -17.49 18.05 11.10
CA GLY A 377 -18.17 17.25 10.09
C GLY A 377 -19.68 17.48 10.10
N LEU A 378 -20.32 17.47 11.27
CA LEU A 378 -21.76 17.76 11.40
C LEU A 378 -22.10 19.19 10.96
N ILE A 379 -21.30 20.18 11.36
CA ILE A 379 -21.47 21.57 10.90
C ILE A 379 -21.36 21.64 9.37
N ALA A 380 -20.36 20.98 8.77
CA ALA A 380 -20.21 20.93 7.32
C ALA A 380 -21.44 20.32 6.62
N LEU A 381 -22.04 19.25 7.17
CA LEU A 381 -23.29 18.69 6.65
C LEU A 381 -24.43 19.72 6.69
N THR A 382 -24.63 20.39 7.83
CA THR A 382 -25.70 21.40 7.96
C THR A 382 -25.52 22.57 7.01
N ILE A 383 -24.28 23.01 6.77
CA ILE A 383 -23.97 24.05 5.79
C ILE A 383 -24.28 23.54 4.37
N ALA A 384 -23.88 22.31 4.05
CA ALA A 384 -24.14 21.72 2.75
C ALA A 384 -25.65 21.56 2.47
N GLU A 385 -26.45 21.12 3.44
CA GLU A 385 -27.91 21.07 3.33
C GLU A 385 -28.49 22.45 2.98
N LYS A 386 -28.02 23.50 3.67
CA LYS A 386 -28.42 24.89 3.36
C LYS A 386 -27.97 25.36 1.97
N MET A 387 -26.92 24.78 1.42
CA MET A 387 -26.44 25.02 0.05
C MET A 387 -27.12 24.12 -0.99
N GLY A 388 -28.15 23.36 -0.61
CA GLY A 388 -28.93 22.49 -1.50
C GLY A 388 -28.37 21.06 -1.64
N ALA A 389 -27.47 20.63 -0.76
CA ALA A 389 -27.05 19.24 -0.72
C ALA A 389 -28.12 18.35 -0.08
N GLU A 390 -28.28 17.14 -0.60
CA GLU A 390 -29.01 16.10 0.12
C GLU A 390 -28.06 15.37 1.08
N VAL A 391 -28.47 15.21 2.34
CA VAL A 391 -27.73 14.44 3.34
C VAL A 391 -28.62 13.30 3.84
N GLU A 392 -28.07 12.09 3.83
CA GLU A 392 -28.74 10.91 4.34
C GLU A 392 -28.36 10.67 5.81
N TRP A 393 -29.36 10.62 6.69
CA TRP A 393 -29.16 10.46 8.13
C TRP A 393 -29.43 9.02 8.62
N ASN A 394 -29.91 8.12 7.76
CA ASN A 394 -30.09 6.72 8.11
C ASN A 394 -28.76 5.93 7.95
N PRO A 395 -28.19 5.37 9.03
CA PRO A 395 -26.92 4.63 8.99
C PRO A 395 -27.00 3.26 8.30
N GLU A 396 -28.20 2.78 7.98
CA GLU A 396 -28.42 1.58 7.16
C GLU A 396 -28.21 1.85 5.66
N SER A 397 -28.13 3.12 5.25
CA SER A 397 -27.84 3.54 3.88
C SER A 397 -26.34 3.62 3.61
N SER A 398 -25.89 3.22 2.41
CA SER A 398 -24.50 3.43 1.99
C SER A 398 -24.14 4.91 1.78
N ASP A 399 -25.16 5.77 1.67
CA ASP A 399 -25.03 7.22 1.53
C ASP A 399 -25.07 7.97 2.87
N PHE A 400 -25.18 7.27 4.01
CA PHE A 400 -25.20 7.86 5.34
C PHE A 400 -24.09 8.91 5.54
N LEU A 401 -24.45 10.13 5.96
CA LEU A 401 -23.58 11.29 6.16
C LEU A 401 -22.76 11.73 4.94
N ALA A 402 -23.11 11.28 3.72
CA ALA A 402 -22.56 11.85 2.50
C ALA A 402 -23.30 13.14 2.14
N MET A 403 -22.58 14.15 1.69
CA MET A 403 -23.18 15.34 1.07
C MET A 403 -23.37 15.07 -0.42
N LYS A 404 -24.61 15.13 -0.90
CA LYS A 404 -24.91 14.89 -2.32
C LYS A 404 -25.30 16.17 -3.02
N PHE A 405 -24.56 16.50 -4.07
CA PHE A 405 -24.88 17.59 -4.99
C PHE A 405 -25.18 16.96 -6.35
N GLY A 406 -26.46 16.67 -6.60
CA GLY A 406 -26.88 15.91 -7.77
C GLY A 406 -26.21 14.53 -7.83
N ARG A 407 -25.32 14.32 -8.81
CA ARG A 407 -24.58 13.05 -8.97
C ARG A 407 -23.32 12.96 -8.11
N GLN A 408 -22.82 14.09 -7.60
CA GLN A 408 -21.58 14.14 -6.84
C GLN A 408 -21.84 13.78 -5.38
N ARG A 409 -21.00 12.91 -4.81
CA ARG A 409 -21.01 12.55 -3.39
C ARG A 409 -19.70 12.97 -2.76
N ILE A 410 -19.78 13.79 -1.71
CA ILE A 410 -18.62 14.28 -0.97
C ILE A 410 -18.62 13.62 0.42
N ASP A 411 -17.47 13.04 0.78
CA ASP A 411 -17.22 12.43 2.09
C ASP A 411 -16.24 13.28 2.91
N VAL A 412 -16.71 13.87 4.01
CA VAL A 412 -15.88 14.64 4.96
C VAL A 412 -15.40 13.81 6.14
N TRP A 413 -15.70 12.51 6.17
CA TRP A 413 -15.47 11.68 7.34
C TRP A 413 -14.16 10.87 7.27
N ALA A 414 -13.24 11.20 6.35
CA ALA A 414 -11.92 10.57 6.26
C ALA A 414 -11.92 9.03 6.32
N GLY A 415 -12.95 8.39 5.76
CA GLY A 415 -13.15 6.94 5.75
C GLY A 415 -13.90 6.34 6.95
N PHE A 416 -14.25 7.13 7.97
CA PHE A 416 -15.08 6.68 9.12
C PHE A 416 -16.51 6.36 8.72
N ARG A 417 -17.07 7.05 7.71
CA ARG A 417 -18.43 6.82 7.20
C ARG A 417 -18.71 5.35 6.89
N GLN A 418 -17.80 4.70 6.16
CA GLN A 418 -17.91 3.29 5.77
C GLN A 418 -17.90 2.36 6.98
N ILE A 419 -17.15 2.70 8.03
CA ILE A 419 -17.10 1.93 9.28
C ILE A 419 -18.43 2.08 10.02
N SER A 420 -18.96 3.30 10.14
CA SER A 420 -20.26 3.56 10.78
C SER A 420 -21.40 2.82 10.10
N VAL A 421 -21.46 2.85 8.77
CA VAL A 421 -22.45 2.10 7.97
C VAL A 421 -22.30 0.60 8.20
N MET A 422 -21.07 0.06 8.14
CA MET A 422 -20.83 -1.37 8.39
C MET A 422 -21.33 -1.77 9.79
N VAL A 423 -20.98 -1.01 10.83
CA VAL A 423 -21.39 -1.29 12.22
C VAL A 423 -22.90 -1.25 12.37
N ALA A 424 -23.58 -0.24 11.80
CA ALA A 424 -25.02 -0.13 11.86
C ALA A 424 -25.72 -1.31 11.16
N GLN A 425 -25.32 -1.62 9.93
CA GLN A 425 -25.88 -2.75 9.16
C GLN A 425 -25.59 -4.11 9.80
N LEU A 426 -24.45 -4.26 10.50
CA LEU A 426 -24.15 -5.45 11.29
C LEU A 426 -25.05 -5.57 12.52
N ALA A 427 -25.25 -4.47 13.25
CA ALA A 427 -26.10 -4.44 14.43
C ALA A 427 -27.56 -4.74 14.06
N THR A 428 -28.11 -4.03 13.08
CA THR A 428 -29.52 -4.14 12.70
C THR A 428 -29.82 -5.30 11.77
N GLY A 429 -28.83 -5.81 11.02
CA GLY A 429 -29.04 -6.82 9.98
C GLY A 429 -29.86 -6.28 8.80
N LYS A 430 -29.86 -4.97 8.59
CA LYS A 430 -30.66 -4.28 7.56
C LYS A 430 -29.79 -3.38 6.69
N GLY A 431 -30.29 -3.06 5.50
CA GLY A 431 -29.73 -2.04 4.61
C GLY A 431 -30.83 -1.22 3.97
N LYS A 432 -30.50 -0.03 3.46
CA LYS A 432 -31.44 0.83 2.72
C LYS A 432 -31.09 0.89 1.23
N SER A 433 -32.06 0.67 0.36
CA SER A 433 -31.92 0.80 -1.09
C SER A 433 -31.71 2.25 -1.49
N LEU A 434 -30.69 2.53 -2.31
CA LEU A 434 -30.43 3.89 -2.81
C LEU A 434 -31.49 4.37 -3.83
N ARG A 435 -32.18 3.43 -4.49
CA ARG A 435 -33.16 3.75 -5.54
C ARG A 435 -34.58 3.82 -5.01
N SER A 436 -35.01 2.80 -4.26
CA SER A 436 -36.38 2.74 -3.73
C SER A 436 -36.53 3.34 -2.34
N GLY A 437 -35.42 3.56 -1.61
CA GLY A 437 -35.45 4.00 -0.22
C GLY A 437 -35.91 2.92 0.77
N GLU A 438 -36.29 1.74 0.28
CA GLU A 438 -36.80 0.63 1.11
C GLU A 438 -35.72 0.00 1.96
N ILE A 439 -36.11 -0.40 3.17
CA ILE A 439 -35.26 -1.14 4.09
C ILE A 439 -35.41 -2.63 3.76
N TYR A 440 -34.28 -3.31 3.59
CA TYR A 440 -34.22 -4.74 3.28
C TYR A 440 -33.31 -5.47 4.27
N THR A 441 -33.59 -6.75 4.48
CA THR A 441 -32.75 -7.62 5.33
C THR A 441 -31.41 -7.87 4.65
N LYS A 442 -30.33 -7.70 5.39
CA LYS A 442 -28.96 -7.83 4.90
C LYS A 442 -28.17 -8.83 5.74
N SER A 443 -27.56 -9.81 5.07
CA SER A 443 -26.70 -10.80 5.73
C SER A 443 -25.50 -10.11 6.38
N ARG A 444 -25.29 -10.37 7.68
CA ARG A 444 -24.16 -9.84 8.45
C ARG A 444 -22.81 -10.28 7.86
N LEU A 445 -22.69 -11.54 7.45
CA LEU A 445 -21.49 -12.05 6.79
C LEU A 445 -21.23 -11.31 5.48
N ALA A 446 -22.28 -11.13 4.66
CA ALA A 446 -22.15 -10.38 3.42
C ALA A 446 -21.75 -8.92 3.64
N THR A 447 -22.21 -8.29 4.74
CA THR A 447 -21.80 -6.93 5.13
C THR A 447 -20.31 -6.86 5.46
N VAL A 448 -19.77 -7.81 6.25
CA VAL A 448 -18.32 -7.86 6.54
C VAL A 448 -17.52 -8.11 5.26
N LEU A 449 -17.91 -9.10 4.46
CA LEU A 449 -17.19 -9.45 3.24
C LEU A 449 -17.15 -8.28 2.24
N ARG A 450 -18.26 -7.56 2.06
CA ARG A 450 -18.30 -6.35 1.21
C ARG A 450 -17.45 -5.22 1.78
N PHE A 451 -17.44 -5.02 3.09
CA PHE A 451 -16.56 -4.01 3.70
C PHE A 451 -15.09 -4.35 3.43
N VAL A 452 -14.67 -5.60 3.65
CA VAL A 452 -13.30 -6.06 3.37
C VAL A 452 -12.98 -5.90 1.88
N GLN A 453 -13.88 -6.33 0.99
CA GLN A 453 -13.72 -6.18 -0.46
C GLN A 453 -13.51 -4.72 -0.87
N GLY A 454 -14.28 -3.79 -0.30
CA GLY A 454 -14.12 -2.35 -0.56
C GLY A 454 -12.81 -1.74 -0.03
N LYS A 455 -12.06 -2.47 0.81
CA LYS A 455 -10.72 -2.06 1.24
C LYS A 455 -9.62 -2.66 0.38
N LEU A 456 -9.95 -3.66 -0.46
CA LEU A 456 -8.97 -4.30 -1.32
C LEU A 456 -8.40 -3.29 -2.33
N ALA A 457 -7.16 -3.52 -2.73
CA ALA A 457 -6.57 -2.88 -3.88
C ALA A 457 -7.40 -3.24 -5.14
N PRO A 458 -7.32 -2.45 -6.22
CA PRO A 458 -8.16 -2.66 -7.40
C PRO A 458 -8.12 -4.10 -7.94
N LEU A 459 -6.95 -4.75 -7.94
CA LEU A 459 -6.80 -6.09 -8.51
C LEU A 459 -7.44 -7.21 -7.66
N PRO A 460 -7.19 -7.32 -6.34
CA PRO A 460 -7.92 -8.32 -5.56
C PRO A 460 -9.41 -7.99 -5.42
N GLY A 461 -9.78 -6.71 -5.47
CA GLY A 461 -11.18 -6.29 -5.54
C GLY A 461 -11.88 -6.88 -6.76
N LEU A 462 -11.29 -6.72 -7.95
CA LEU A 462 -11.78 -7.30 -9.20
C LEU A 462 -11.85 -8.83 -9.15
N GLY A 463 -10.82 -9.50 -8.61
CA GLY A 463 -10.84 -10.96 -8.44
C GLY A 463 -12.02 -11.44 -7.59
N VAL A 464 -12.38 -10.70 -6.54
CA VAL A 464 -13.57 -11.00 -5.73
C VAL A 464 -14.88 -10.70 -6.47
N GLU A 465 -14.92 -9.67 -7.33
CA GLU A 465 -16.09 -9.36 -8.16
C GLU A 465 -16.37 -10.47 -9.18
N ILE A 466 -15.33 -10.93 -9.89
CA ILE A 466 -15.41 -12.02 -10.88
C ILE A 466 -15.89 -13.31 -10.21
N LEU A 467 -15.31 -13.69 -9.07
CA LEU A 467 -15.71 -14.89 -8.32
C LEU A 467 -17.18 -14.82 -7.85
N ASN A 468 -17.67 -13.64 -7.48
CA ASN A 468 -19.04 -13.46 -6.99
C ASN A 468 -20.04 -13.12 -8.10
N LYS A 469 -19.60 -12.99 -9.36
CA LYS A 469 -20.39 -12.52 -10.51
C LYS A 469 -21.14 -11.21 -10.27
N LYS A 470 -20.61 -10.36 -9.37
CA LYS A 470 -21.24 -9.10 -8.97
C LYS A 470 -20.19 -8.03 -8.73
N THR A 471 -20.46 -6.82 -9.21
CA THR A 471 -19.66 -5.62 -8.97
C THR A 471 -19.63 -5.27 -7.47
N PHE A 472 -18.72 -4.38 -7.06
CA PHE A 472 -18.72 -3.81 -5.70
C PHE A 472 -20.07 -3.20 -5.29
N LEU A 473 -20.84 -2.67 -6.24
CA LEU A 473 -22.18 -2.10 -6.01
C LEU A 473 -23.25 -3.18 -5.84
N GLY A 474 -22.91 -4.45 -6.07
CA GLY A 474 -23.81 -5.60 -5.98
C GLY A 474 -24.60 -5.86 -7.26
N GLU A 475 -24.26 -5.17 -8.35
CA GLU A 475 -24.85 -5.34 -9.68
C GLU A 475 -24.25 -6.59 -10.34
N PRO A 476 -25.01 -7.38 -11.10
CA PRO A 476 -24.44 -8.50 -11.85
C PRO A 476 -23.34 -8.01 -12.79
N LEU A 477 -22.24 -8.76 -12.89
CA LEU A 477 -21.25 -8.49 -13.93
C LEU A 477 -21.87 -8.78 -15.30
N PRO A 478 -21.62 -7.96 -16.33
CA PRO A 478 -22.08 -8.25 -17.67
C PRO A 478 -21.53 -9.60 -18.14
N ASP A 479 -22.36 -10.38 -18.84
CA ASP A 479 -22.02 -11.75 -19.28
C ASP A 479 -20.87 -11.78 -20.32
N GLU A 480 -20.50 -10.62 -20.87
CA GLU A 480 -19.36 -10.41 -21.75
C GLU A 480 -18.56 -9.15 -21.33
N PRO A 481 -17.22 -9.17 -21.43
CA PRO A 481 -16.42 -7.98 -21.23
C PRO A 481 -16.77 -6.96 -22.32
N VAL A 482 -17.37 -5.83 -21.93
CA VAL A 482 -17.55 -4.68 -22.82
C VAL A 482 -16.17 -4.07 -23.04
N ILE A 483 -15.52 -4.47 -24.11
CA ILE A 483 -14.33 -3.81 -24.64
C ILE A 483 -14.84 -2.61 -25.43
N GLU A 484 -14.87 -1.43 -24.81
CA GLU A 484 -14.89 -0.14 -25.53
C GLU A 484 -13.47 0.39 -25.71
#